data_AF-A0A2E5MHZ9-F1
#
_entry.id   AF-A0A2E5MHZ9-F1
#
_cell.length_a   1.000
_cell.length_b   1.000
_cell.length_c   1.000
_cell.angle_alpha   90.00
_cell.angle_beta   90.00
_cell.angle_gamma   90.00
#
_symmetry.space_group_name_H-M   'P 1'
#
loop_
_entity.id
_entity.type
_entity.pdbx_description
1 polymer ?
#
loop_
_entity_poly.entity_id
_entity_poly.type
_entity_poly.pdbx_seq_one_letter_code
_entity_poly.pdbx_strand_id
1 'polypeptide(L)'
;MMNRRRPAIIREGFITMDIPRSSPYSLSTLDQKKTSGGPRIPVAPEAPPVPRRQSSDRRLRPDRRKRQAEFKGEDRRKRSSRRSPSLLHHRSAAPVAAEDRRGKLLDTSA
;
A
#
# COMPACT_ATOMS: atom_id res chain seq x y z
N MET A 1 59.17 -34.42 41.55
CA MET A 1 58.54 -35.22 40.47
C MET A 1 57.77 -34.28 39.57
N MET A 2 57.97 -34.40 38.25
CA MET A 2 57.23 -33.69 37.21
C MET A 2 55.75 -34.13 37.21
N ASN A 3 54.85 -33.28 36.69
CA ASN A 3 53.72 -33.60 35.78
C ASN A 3 52.73 -32.41 35.79
N ARG A 4 52.74 -31.47 34.82
CA ARG A 4 52.27 -31.50 33.42
C ARG A 4 50.75 -31.75 33.22
N ARG A 5 50.14 -30.82 32.46
CA ARG A 5 48.97 -30.89 31.51
C ARG A 5 47.67 -30.20 32.03
N ARG A 6 47.35 -28.97 31.60
CA ARG A 6 46.59 -28.50 30.37
C ARG A 6 45.04 -28.61 30.54
N PRO A 7 44.19 -27.86 29.82
CA PRO A 7 44.02 -26.39 29.74
C PRO A 7 42.52 -25.93 29.71
N ALA A 8 42.29 -24.61 29.64
CA ALA A 8 41.04 -23.90 29.25
C ALA A 8 39.82 -24.08 30.19
N ILE A 9 39.07 -23.02 30.52
CA ILE A 9 38.07 -22.39 29.66
C ILE A 9 37.82 -20.96 30.15
N ILE A 10 37.94 -20.00 29.23
CA ILE A 10 37.54 -18.60 29.42
C ILE A 10 36.01 -18.54 29.45
N ARG A 11 35.45 -17.96 30.51
CA ARG A 11 34.09 -17.39 30.49
C ARG A 11 34.09 -16.03 31.17
N GLU A 12 33.97 -15.03 30.31
CA GLU A 12 33.08 -13.88 30.48
C GLU A 12 33.24 -13.04 31.75
N GLY A 13 33.93 -11.91 31.56
CA GLY A 13 33.35 -10.60 31.79
C GLY A 13 32.67 -10.35 33.13
N PHE A 14 33.44 -9.84 34.09
CA PHE A 14 32.91 -8.90 35.06
C PHE A 14 33.64 -7.57 34.85
N ILE A 15 32.96 -6.65 34.16
CA ILE A 15 33.33 -5.24 34.13
C ILE A 15 33.11 -4.72 35.55
N THR A 16 34.20 -4.51 36.28
CA THR A 16 34.18 -3.79 37.55
C THR A 16 33.82 -2.34 37.25
N MET A 17 32.53 -2.01 37.35
CA MET A 17 32.11 -0.62 37.40
C MET A 17 32.62 -0.04 38.72
N ASP A 18 33.71 0.72 38.66
CA ASP A 18 34.14 1.60 39.75
C ASP A 18 33.06 2.68 39.90
N ILE A 19 32.03 2.38 40.69
CA ILE A 19 31.00 3.35 41.06
C ILE A 19 31.63 4.23 42.14
N PRO A 20 31.95 5.51 41.89
CA PRO A 20 32.34 6.41 42.97
C PRO A 20 31.13 6.60 43.89
N ARG A 21 31.12 5.85 45.00
CA ARG A 21 30.15 5.97 46.09
C ARG A 21 30.49 7.16 46.97
N SER A 22 30.42 8.36 46.41
CA SER A 22 30.34 9.58 47.21
C SER A 22 29.86 10.72 46.32
N SER A 23 28.55 10.91 46.28
CA SER A 23 28.03 12.23 45.96
C SER A 23 28.54 13.19 47.04
N PRO A 24 29.14 14.35 46.70
CA PRO A 24 29.62 15.31 47.69
C PRO A 24 28.48 16.05 48.42
N TYR A 25 27.23 15.76 48.07
CA TYR A 25 26.05 16.39 48.63
C TYR A 25 25.43 15.51 49.71
N SER A 26 25.21 16.09 50.90
CA SER A 26 24.57 15.41 52.03
C SER A 26 23.08 15.14 51.75
N LEU A 27 22.51 14.08 52.34
CA LEU A 27 21.08 13.76 52.20
C LEU A 27 20.15 14.93 52.54
N SER A 28 20.60 15.87 53.38
CA SER A 28 19.89 17.11 53.71
C SER A 28 19.69 18.08 52.55
N THR A 29 20.48 18.01 51.47
CA THR A 29 20.26 18.83 50.27
C THR A 29 19.10 18.31 49.41
N LEU A 30 18.80 17.01 49.51
CA LEU A 30 17.67 16.38 48.81
C LEU A 30 16.33 16.65 49.50
N ASP A 31 16.35 16.97 50.80
CA ASP A 31 15.17 17.32 51.62
C ASP A 31 14.68 18.76 51.42
N GLN A 32 15.26 19.51 50.47
CA GLN A 32 14.70 20.78 50.01
C GLN A 32 13.31 20.51 49.40
N LYS A 33 12.27 20.58 50.22
CA LYS A 33 10.87 20.59 49.79
C LYS A 33 10.76 21.59 48.65
N LYS A 34 10.41 21.08 47.47
CA LYS A 34 10.18 21.85 46.24
C LYS A 34 9.00 22.80 46.44
N THR A 35 9.22 23.92 47.14
CA THR A 35 8.24 24.98 47.35
C THR A 35 8.50 26.11 46.38
N SER A 36 7.84 26.02 45.23
CA SER A 36 7.16 27.13 44.54
C SER A 36 6.87 26.72 43.10
N GLY A 37 5.65 27.02 42.66
CA GLY A 37 4.99 26.42 41.51
C GLY A 37 5.78 26.53 40.21
N GLY A 38 5.88 25.40 39.50
CA GLY A 38 6.22 25.44 38.08
C GLY A 38 5.20 26.29 37.31
N PRO A 39 5.58 26.86 36.15
CA PRO A 39 4.67 27.66 35.35
C PRO A 39 3.42 26.84 35.04
N ARG A 40 2.24 27.37 35.43
CA ARG A 40 0.95 26.77 35.09
C ARG A 40 0.80 26.83 33.58
N ILE A 41 0.98 25.69 32.92
CA ILE A 41 0.66 25.55 31.50
C ILE A 41 -0.85 25.84 31.37
N PRO A 42 -1.27 26.82 30.56
CA PRO A 42 -2.69 27.04 30.33
C PRO A 42 -3.28 25.77 29.72
N VAL A 43 -4.43 25.34 30.22
CA VAL A 43 -5.16 24.20 29.67
C VAL A 43 -5.43 24.51 28.20
N ALA A 44 -4.86 23.70 27.31
CA ALA A 44 -5.09 23.85 25.88
C ALA A 44 -6.59 23.68 25.60
N PRO A 45 -7.20 24.50 24.71
CA PRO A 45 -8.59 24.33 24.34
C PRO A 45 -8.81 22.92 23.79
N GLU A 46 -9.99 22.36 24.10
CA GLU A 46 -10.37 21.01 23.67
C GLU A 46 -10.23 20.91 22.15
N ALA A 47 -9.37 20.00 21.69
CA ALA A 47 -9.16 19.79 20.27
C ALA A 47 -10.49 19.29 19.65
N PRO A 48 -10.89 19.79 18.47
CA PRO A 48 -12.09 19.31 17.82
C PRO A 48 -11.98 17.79 17.58
N PRO A 49 -13.10 17.05 17.69
CA PRO A 49 -13.07 15.60 17.54
C PRO A 49 -12.51 15.24 16.16
N VAL A 50 -11.45 14.43 16.16
CA VAL A 50 -10.84 13.93 14.92
C VAL A 50 -11.92 13.15 14.16
N PRO A 51 -12.18 13.46 12.87
CA PRO A 51 -13.14 12.71 12.09
C PRO A 51 -12.67 11.25 12.01
N ARG A 52 -13.48 10.34 12.58
CA ARG A 52 -13.25 8.90 12.51
C ARG A 52 -13.46 8.44 11.07
N ARG A 53 -12.44 8.60 10.22
CA ARG A 53 -12.41 7.91 8.93
C ARG A 53 -12.28 6.42 9.22
N GLN A 54 -13.35 5.68 8.96
CA GLN A 54 -13.30 4.22 8.84
C GLN A 54 -12.19 3.89 7.85
N SER A 55 -11.18 3.13 8.28
CA SER A 55 -10.12 2.65 7.38
C SER A 55 -10.77 1.76 6.34
N SER A 56 -11.03 2.29 5.15
CA SER A 56 -11.51 1.49 4.04
C SER A 56 -10.35 0.63 3.54
N ASP A 57 -10.32 -0.62 3.98
CA ASP A 57 -9.38 -1.60 3.45
C ASP A 57 -9.56 -1.66 1.92
N ARG A 58 -8.46 -1.50 1.17
CA ARG A 58 -8.48 -1.58 -0.29
C ARG A 58 -8.90 -2.96 -0.78
N ARG A 59 -8.77 -4.00 0.06
CA ARG A 59 -9.24 -5.37 -0.19
C ARG A 59 -10.76 -5.50 -0.09
N LEU A 60 -11.41 -4.63 0.69
CA LEU A 60 -12.86 -4.55 0.82
C LEU A 60 -13.51 -3.67 -0.25
N ARG A 61 -12.79 -3.32 -1.33
CA ARG A 61 -13.38 -2.56 -2.43
C ARG A 61 -14.54 -3.39 -3.00
N PRO A 62 -15.79 -2.90 -2.92
CA PRO A 62 -16.92 -3.63 -3.47
C PRO A 62 -16.73 -3.76 -4.97
N ASP A 63 -17.07 -4.93 -5.51
CA ASP A 63 -17.00 -5.20 -6.95
C ASP A 63 -17.72 -4.07 -7.72
N ARG A 64 -16.97 -3.40 -8.60
CA ARG A 64 -17.46 -2.28 -9.38
C ARG A 64 -18.62 -2.68 -10.29
N ARG A 65 -18.71 -3.96 -10.67
CA ARG A 65 -19.82 -4.51 -11.46
C ARG A 65 -21.15 -4.42 -10.72
N LYS A 66 -21.16 -4.56 -9.39
CA LYS A 66 -22.37 -4.39 -8.55
C LYS A 66 -22.95 -2.97 -8.62
N ARG A 67 -22.16 -1.99 -9.08
CA ARG A 67 -22.60 -0.60 -9.25
C ARG A 67 -22.96 -0.26 -10.70
N GLN A 68 -22.82 -1.20 -11.64
CA GLN A 68 -23.27 -0.97 -13.01
C GLN A 68 -24.80 -1.09 -13.04
N ALA A 69 -25.47 0.05 -13.00
CA ALA A 69 -26.89 0.12 -13.26
C ALA A 69 -27.16 -0.22 -14.73
N GLU A 70 -28.31 -0.86 -14.98
CA GLU A 70 -28.81 -1.06 -16.33
C GLU A 70 -28.94 0.30 -17.04
N PHE A 71 -28.31 0.44 -18.20
CA PHE A 71 -28.33 1.67 -18.96
C PHE A 71 -29.72 1.85 -19.60
N LYS A 72 -30.60 2.61 -18.94
CA LYS A 72 -31.97 2.94 -19.41
C LYS A 72 -32.00 4.16 -20.36
N GLY A 73 -31.06 4.22 -21.30
CA GLY A 73 -30.99 5.30 -22.29
C GLY A 73 -31.06 4.74 -23.70
N GLU A 74 -31.45 5.59 -24.66
CA GLU A 74 -31.22 5.30 -26.08
C GLU A 74 -29.74 5.00 -26.27
N ASP A 75 -29.42 3.93 -27.01
CA ASP A 75 -28.04 3.59 -27.29
C ASP A 75 -27.39 4.82 -27.93
N ARG A 76 -26.31 5.32 -27.31
CA ARG A 76 -25.65 6.58 -27.70
C ARG A 76 -25.22 6.58 -29.16
N ARG A 77 -25.12 5.40 -29.78
CA ARG A 77 -24.82 5.22 -31.19
C ARG A 77 -25.93 4.42 -31.87
N LYS A 78 -26.69 5.09 -32.75
CA LYS A 78 -27.59 4.44 -33.71
C LYS A 78 -26.85 3.30 -34.42
N ARG A 79 -27.50 2.16 -34.68
CA ARG A 79 -26.86 1.02 -35.36
C ARG A 79 -26.16 1.42 -36.67
N SER A 80 -26.73 2.37 -37.41
CA SER A 80 -26.15 2.93 -38.64
C SER A 80 -24.90 3.79 -38.42
N SER A 81 -24.70 4.38 -37.23
CA SER A 81 -23.50 5.16 -36.90
C SER A 81 -22.37 4.31 -36.32
N ARG A 82 -22.61 3.01 -36.10
CA ARG A 82 -21.55 2.06 -35.75
C ARG A 82 -20.73 1.78 -37.01
N ARG A 83 -19.39 1.74 -36.88
CA ARG A 83 -18.52 1.28 -37.98
C ARG A 83 -18.89 -0.16 -38.32
N SER A 84 -19.18 -0.44 -39.59
CA SER A 84 -19.37 -1.81 -40.07
C SER A 84 -18.03 -2.55 -40.07
N PRO A 85 -18.02 -3.86 -39.76
CA PRO A 85 -16.81 -4.66 -39.87
C PRO A 85 -16.47 -4.82 -41.37
N SER A 86 -15.37 -4.22 -41.80
CA SER A 86 -14.76 -4.47 -43.11
C SER A 86 -13.63 -5.48 -42.99
N LEU A 87 -13.49 -6.36 -43.98
CA LEU A 87 -12.33 -7.23 -44.09
C LEU A 87 -11.15 -6.39 -44.58
N LEU A 88 -9.99 -6.51 -43.93
CA LEU A 88 -8.80 -5.76 -44.30
C LEU A 88 -7.74 -6.72 -44.86
N HIS A 89 -6.99 -6.27 -45.86
CA HIS A 89 -5.85 -7.01 -46.39
C HIS A 89 -4.71 -7.02 -45.36
N HIS A 90 -4.11 -8.18 -45.08
CA HIS A 90 -3.11 -8.36 -44.01
C HIS A 90 -1.84 -7.53 -44.20
N ARG A 91 -1.44 -7.25 -45.45
CA ARG A 91 -0.21 -6.50 -45.77
C ARG A 91 -0.42 -5.00 -45.99
N SER A 92 -1.55 -4.59 -46.57
CA SER A 92 -1.77 -3.20 -46.99
C SER A 92 -2.73 -2.44 -46.09
N ALA A 93 -3.40 -3.13 -45.15
CA ALA A 93 -4.48 -2.58 -44.31
C ALA A 93 -5.63 -1.93 -45.10
N ALA A 94 -5.67 -2.14 -46.42
CA ALA A 94 -6.71 -1.65 -47.29
C ALA A 94 -7.99 -2.52 -47.15
N PRO A 95 -9.18 -1.93 -47.33
CA PRO A 95 -10.43 -2.69 -47.34
C PRO A 95 -10.45 -3.70 -48.50
N VAL A 96 -10.90 -4.91 -48.20
CA VAL A 96 -11.05 -6.02 -49.15
C VAL A 96 -12.54 -6.37 -49.21
N ALA A 97 -13.05 -6.55 -50.43
CA ALA A 97 -14.38 -7.10 -50.62
C ALA A 97 -14.41 -8.53 -50.05
N ALA A 98 -15.33 -8.80 -49.14
CA ALA A 98 -15.56 -10.18 -48.71
C ALA A 98 -15.93 -11.00 -49.95
N GLU A 99 -15.13 -12.02 -50.28
CA GLU A 99 -15.39 -12.87 -51.43
C GLU A 99 -16.80 -13.45 -51.33
N ASP A 100 -17.61 -13.21 -52.37
CA ASP A 100 -18.94 -13.77 -52.44
C ASP A 100 -18.84 -15.27 -52.75
N ARG A 101 -19.00 -16.10 -51.70
CA ARG A 101 -18.94 -17.56 -51.80
C ARG A 101 -20.17 -18.19 -52.44
N ARG A 102 -21.11 -17.38 -52.94
CA ARG A 102 -22.34 -17.86 -53.59
C ARG A 102 -22.10 -18.52 -54.97
N GLY A 103 -20.86 -18.48 -55.47
CA GLY A 103 -20.52 -18.99 -56.79
C GLY A 103 -21.03 -18.07 -57.90
N LYS A 104 -20.54 -18.28 -59.13
CA LYS A 104 -21.04 -17.60 -60.33
C LYS A 104 -21.69 -18.65 -61.23
N LEU A 105 -22.84 -18.32 -61.82
CA LEU A 105 -23.37 -19.12 -62.92
C LEU A 105 -22.41 -18.99 -64.10
N LEU A 106 -21.91 -20.12 -64.59
CA LEU A 106 -21.11 -20.19 -65.81
C LEU A 106 -22.05 -20.48 -66.98
N ASP A 107 -21.87 -19.77 -68.08
CA ASP A 107 -22.54 -20.07 -69.33
C ASP A 107 -21.89 -21.31 -69.96
N THR A 108 -22.69 -22.33 -70.25
CA THR A 108 -22.23 -23.62 -70.77
C THR A 108 -22.63 -23.84 -72.23
N SER A 109 -23.05 -22.80 -72.96
CA SER A 109 -23.28 -22.91 -74.40
C SER A 109 -21.94 -22.88 -75.15
N ALA A 110 -21.31 -24.04 -75.29
CA ALA A 110 -20.15 -24.26 -76.17
C ALA A 110 -20.43 -25.40 -77.13
#